data_AF-A0A0C1R175-F1
#
_entry.id   AF-A0A0C1R175-F1
#
_cell.length_a   1.000
_cell.length_b   1.000
_cell.length_c   1.000
_cell.angle_alpha   90.00
_cell.angle_beta   90.00
_cell.angle_gamma   90.00
#
_symmetry.space_group_name_H-M   'P 1'
#
loop_
_entity.id
_entity.type
_entity.pdbx_description
1 polymer ?
#
loop_
_entity_poly.entity_id
_entity_poly.type
_entity_poly.pdbx_seq_one_letter_code
_entity_poly.pdbx_strand_id
1 'polypeptide(L)'
;MSDEKTLVNVVKVNFIDEITNVKHEVETSDEIDIEPIKSEGKRDILRVKNTIYGINETEDIVIGYKLKMKDNLFNLKTMALIDGGTIVNGKYEGTEAGKTVKRHPFTIEIFTEEKDYSRTIGYAKFTYKHCKGKPSKYKIKDGEFMIPEYEAESIPFRGEKPVEIEFVNTIDETTPEEPGGVPIEDIGVPGGKIEDNNTDVGVSITNRVVWNFKDAINQDDVTKENFTIKRKSDNSVVQGNVTIDTTKKIVTFVPNSLTVDTTYVAIAKAVNKLDGSGKTTALSTEFKTIKIK
;
A
#
# COMPACT_ATOMS: atom_id res chain seq x y z
N MET A 1 -4.64 -0.95 -28.57
CA MET A 1 -5.33 0.02 -27.70
C MET A 1 -4.27 1.02 -27.30
N SER A 2 -4.55 2.33 -27.27
CA SER A 2 -3.52 3.28 -26.81
C SER A 2 -3.32 3.09 -25.31
N ASP A 3 -2.08 3.15 -24.85
CA ASP A 3 -1.71 3.06 -23.43
C ASP A 3 -2.03 4.37 -22.67
N GLU A 4 -2.84 5.25 -23.28
CA GLU A 4 -3.18 6.56 -22.75
C GLU A 4 -4.35 6.45 -21.77
N LYS A 5 -4.21 7.08 -20.60
CA LYS A 5 -5.19 7.04 -19.52
C LYS A 5 -5.65 8.45 -19.18
N THR A 6 -6.95 8.64 -18.98
CA THR A 6 -7.52 9.94 -18.58
C THR A 6 -7.66 9.98 -17.08
N LEU A 7 -6.76 10.69 -16.40
CA LEU A 7 -6.75 10.83 -14.94
C LEU A 7 -7.30 12.18 -14.50
N VAL A 8 -8.15 12.17 -13.47
CA VAL A 8 -8.78 13.38 -12.92
C VAL A 8 -9.14 13.16 -11.45
N ASN A 9 -9.31 14.24 -10.70
CA ASN A 9 -9.76 14.26 -9.30
C ASN A 9 -8.86 13.45 -8.35
N VAL A 10 -8.18 14.13 -7.42
CA VAL A 10 -7.59 13.42 -6.28
C VAL A 10 -8.74 12.98 -5.37
N VAL A 11 -8.92 11.68 -5.22
CA VAL A 11 -10.04 11.10 -4.44
C VAL A 11 -9.59 10.63 -3.05
N LYS A 12 -8.29 10.35 -2.89
CA LYS A 12 -7.72 9.91 -1.63
C LYS A 12 -6.21 10.13 -1.61
N VAL A 13 -5.69 10.51 -0.45
CA VAL A 13 -4.26 10.52 -0.15
C VAL A 13 -4.03 9.76 1.15
N ASN A 14 -3.13 8.79 1.13
CA ASN A 14 -2.69 8.08 2.31
C ASN A 14 -1.29 8.57 2.71
N PHE A 15 -1.13 8.90 3.99
CA PHE A 15 0.16 9.10 4.62
C PHE A 15 0.42 7.92 5.55
N ILE A 16 1.49 7.17 5.29
CA ILE A 16 1.85 5.96 6.04
C ILE A 16 3.17 6.24 6.73
N ASP A 17 3.17 6.39 8.05
CA ASP A 17 4.42 6.54 8.82
C ASP A 17 5.22 5.22 8.73
N GLU A 18 6.42 5.25 8.16
CA GLU A 18 7.23 4.04 7.93
C GLU A 18 7.87 3.50 9.22
N ILE A 19 7.83 4.25 10.32
CA ILE A 19 8.32 3.80 11.63
C ILE A 19 7.19 3.12 12.41
N THR A 20 5.99 3.69 12.37
CA THR A 20 4.86 3.20 13.19
C THR A 20 3.86 2.36 12.41
N ASN A 21 3.93 2.36 11.07
CA ASN A 21 2.95 1.80 10.13
C ASN A 21 1.53 2.34 10.33
N VAL A 22 1.39 3.50 10.97
CA VAL A 22 0.08 4.13 11.13
C VAL A 22 -0.28 4.85 9.84
N LYS A 23 -1.43 4.46 9.28
CA LYS A 23 -2.02 5.08 8.09
C LYS A 23 -2.93 6.25 8.48
N HIS A 24 -2.82 7.34 7.73
CA HIS A 24 -3.67 8.51 7.82
C HIS A 24 -4.25 8.82 6.44
N GLU A 25 -5.56 8.78 6.33
CA GLU A 25 -6.27 8.98 5.07
C GLU A 25 -6.85 10.40 5.01
N VAL A 26 -6.74 11.02 3.85
CA VAL A 26 -7.23 12.36 3.55
C VAL A 26 -8.01 12.30 2.23
N GLU A 27 -9.27 12.73 2.25
CA GLU A 27 -10.16 12.71 1.09
C GLU A 27 -10.34 14.10 0.45
N THR A 28 -9.80 15.15 1.06
CA THR A 28 -10.09 16.56 0.74
C THR A 28 -8.97 17.30 0.03
N SER A 29 -7.97 16.59 -0.47
CA SER A 29 -6.84 17.19 -1.18
C SER A 29 -7.31 17.94 -2.42
N ASP A 30 -7.01 19.24 -2.46
CA ASP A 30 -7.45 20.17 -3.50
C ASP A 30 -6.50 20.15 -4.70
N GLU A 31 -5.19 20.15 -4.41
CA GLU A 31 -4.13 20.24 -5.42
C GLU A 31 -2.85 19.56 -4.89
N ILE A 32 -2.17 18.81 -5.76
CA ILE A 32 -0.87 18.22 -5.47
C ILE A 32 0.09 18.50 -6.62
N ASP A 33 1.08 19.36 -6.36
CA ASP A 33 2.19 19.64 -7.26
C ASP A 33 3.30 18.61 -7.05
N ILE A 34 3.75 17.98 -8.13
CA ILE A 34 4.79 16.95 -8.12
C ILE A 34 5.92 17.37 -9.07
N GLU A 35 7.10 17.63 -8.52
CA GLU A 35 8.27 18.11 -9.27
C GLU A 35 9.44 17.12 -9.14
N PRO A 36 10.11 16.72 -10.24
CA PRO A 36 11.27 15.84 -10.15
C PRO A 36 12.45 16.57 -9.52
N ILE A 37 13.13 15.90 -8.59
CA ILE A 37 14.44 16.33 -8.09
C ILE A 37 15.47 15.71 -9.02
N LYS A 38 16.29 16.55 -9.68
CA LYS A 38 17.26 16.12 -10.68
C LYS A 38 18.69 16.39 -10.21
N SER A 39 19.57 15.45 -10.49
CA SER A 39 20.98 15.74 -10.68
C SER A 39 21.16 16.17 -12.13
N GLU A 40 21.34 17.48 -12.34
CA GLU A 40 21.47 18.04 -13.69
C GLU A 40 22.73 17.51 -14.38
N GLY A 41 22.54 17.15 -15.66
CA GLY A 41 23.63 16.85 -16.56
C GLY A 41 24.49 18.09 -16.85
N LYS A 42 25.67 17.88 -17.41
CA LYS A 42 26.56 18.96 -17.86
C LYS A 42 26.76 18.85 -19.35
N ARG A 43 26.87 20.00 -20.03
CA ARG A 43 27.23 20.11 -21.44
C ARG A 43 28.47 20.98 -21.57
N ASP A 44 29.62 20.33 -21.74
CA ASP A 44 30.90 20.99 -21.93
C ASP A 44 31.22 21.06 -23.43
N ILE A 45 31.37 22.28 -23.96
CA ILE A 45 31.64 22.51 -25.39
C ILE A 45 33.10 22.95 -25.55
N LEU A 46 33.92 22.13 -26.21
CA LEU A 46 35.26 22.52 -26.63
C LEU A 46 35.15 23.34 -27.92
N ARG A 47 35.14 24.67 -27.80
CA ARG A 47 35.15 25.61 -28.93
C ARG A 47 36.46 26.36 -29.00
N VAL A 48 37.08 26.38 -30.18
CA VAL A 48 38.22 27.25 -30.48
C VAL A 48 37.81 28.19 -31.62
N LYS A 49 37.78 29.50 -31.33
CA LYS A 49 37.27 30.54 -32.23
C LYS A 49 35.85 30.23 -32.72
N ASN A 50 35.69 29.92 -34.00
CA ASN A 50 34.40 29.63 -34.64
C ASN A 50 34.17 28.15 -34.93
N THR A 51 35.01 27.27 -34.38
CA THR A 51 34.93 25.83 -34.61
C THR A 51 34.70 25.10 -33.30
N ILE A 52 33.65 24.28 -33.25
CA ILE A 52 33.40 23.34 -32.16
C ILE A 52 34.15 22.04 -32.48
N TYR A 53 35.00 21.60 -31.56
CA TYR A 53 35.83 20.41 -31.68
C TYR A 53 35.24 19.21 -30.93
N GLY A 54 34.38 19.46 -29.95
CA GLY A 54 33.71 18.42 -29.21
C GLY A 54 32.64 18.96 -28.28
N ILE A 55 31.64 18.12 -28.03
CA ILE A 55 30.61 18.33 -27.02
C ILE A 55 30.67 17.09 -26.13
N ASN A 56 30.93 17.29 -24.84
CA ASN A 56 30.83 16.24 -23.83
C ASN A 56 29.55 16.52 -23.01
N GLU A 57 28.60 15.59 -23.05
CA GLU A 57 27.30 15.75 -22.42
C GLU A 57 27.00 14.59 -21.48
N THR A 58 26.44 14.89 -20.31
CA THR A 58 25.87 13.91 -19.40
C THR A 58 24.37 14.15 -19.27
N GLU A 59 23.60 13.08 -19.08
CA GLU A 59 22.15 13.15 -18.91
C GLU A 59 21.73 13.69 -17.54
N ASP A 60 20.51 14.23 -17.47
CA ASP A 60 19.82 14.49 -16.21
C ASP A 60 19.43 13.15 -15.55
N ILE A 61 19.64 13.05 -14.23
CA ILE A 61 19.23 11.87 -13.45
C ILE A 61 18.17 12.28 -12.45
N VAL A 62 17.00 11.65 -12.49
CA VAL A 62 15.97 11.80 -11.45
C VAL A 62 16.42 11.06 -10.20
N ILE A 63 16.49 11.78 -9.08
CA ILE A 63 16.90 11.25 -7.78
C ILE A 63 15.77 11.22 -6.75
N GLY A 64 14.58 11.70 -7.11
CA GLY A 64 13.42 11.77 -6.23
C GLY A 64 12.37 12.75 -6.74
N TYR A 65 11.39 13.05 -5.90
CA TYR A 65 10.31 13.99 -6.19
C TYR A 65 10.03 14.91 -5.00
N LYS A 66 9.73 16.16 -5.29
CA LYS A 66 9.15 17.10 -4.33
C LYS A 66 7.64 17.10 -4.51
N LEU A 67 6.93 16.98 -3.40
CA LEU A 67 5.47 17.03 -3.35
C LEU A 67 5.03 18.24 -2.56
N LYS A 68 4.09 19.01 -3.11
CA LYS A 68 3.45 20.13 -2.45
C LYS A 68 1.94 19.96 -2.53
N MET A 69 1.30 19.81 -1.38
CA MET A 69 -0.11 19.46 -1.25
C MET A 69 -0.87 20.61 -0.60
N LYS A 70 -1.99 20.99 -1.20
CA LYS A 70 -2.98 21.89 -0.60
C LYS A 70 -4.20 21.09 -0.22
N ASP A 71 -4.69 21.32 0.99
CA ASP A 71 -5.87 20.65 1.51
C ASP A 71 -6.92 21.70 1.88
N ASN A 72 -8.19 21.34 1.70
CA ASN A 72 -9.32 22.16 2.11
C ASN A 72 -9.65 22.00 3.60
N LEU A 73 -9.19 20.92 4.23
CA LEU A 73 -9.37 20.66 5.67
C LEU A 73 -8.03 20.56 6.40
N PHE A 74 -8.01 21.00 7.65
CA PHE A 74 -6.83 20.89 8.48
C PHE A 74 -6.78 19.53 9.21
N ASN A 75 -5.80 18.69 8.84
CA ASN A 75 -5.59 17.39 9.48
C ASN A 75 -4.43 17.44 10.48
N LEU A 76 -4.72 17.29 11.77
CA LEU A 76 -3.70 17.34 12.84
C LEU A 76 -2.66 16.22 12.71
N LYS A 77 -3.08 15.02 12.28
CA LYS A 77 -2.18 13.86 12.17
C LYS A 77 -1.20 14.04 11.01
N THR A 78 -1.70 14.50 9.86
CA THR A 78 -0.88 14.90 8.71
C THR A 78 0.09 16.01 9.08
N MET A 79 -0.40 17.04 9.80
CA MET A 79 0.45 18.13 10.31
C MET A 79 1.58 17.59 11.21
N ALA A 80 1.27 16.73 12.17
CA ALA A 80 2.28 16.20 13.08
C ALA A 80 3.34 15.35 12.36
N LEU A 81 2.92 14.50 11.43
CA LEU A 81 3.84 13.67 10.65
C LEU A 81 4.77 14.50 9.76
N ILE A 82 4.23 15.49 9.05
CA ILE A 82 4.98 16.31 8.08
C ILE A 82 5.84 17.37 8.78
N ASP A 83 5.26 18.11 9.73
CA ASP A 83 5.95 19.19 10.45
C ASP A 83 6.93 18.64 11.48
N GLY A 84 6.68 17.44 12.01
CA GLY A 84 7.51 16.74 12.99
C GLY A 84 7.16 17.04 14.45
N GLY A 85 6.02 17.69 14.70
CA GLY A 85 5.51 17.93 16.04
C GLY A 85 4.78 16.72 16.63
N THR A 86 4.21 16.92 17.82
CA THR A 86 3.54 15.86 18.59
C THR A 86 2.10 16.23 18.89
N ILE A 87 1.23 15.22 19.02
CA ILE A 87 -0.16 15.41 19.45
C ILE A 87 -0.31 14.83 20.85
N VAL A 88 -0.68 15.67 21.81
CA VAL A 88 -0.96 15.26 23.19
C VAL A 88 -2.36 15.74 23.55
N ASN A 89 -3.26 14.82 23.90
CA ASN A 89 -4.65 15.13 24.28
C ASN A 89 -5.39 16.03 23.26
N GLY A 90 -5.20 15.79 21.96
CA GLY A 90 -5.83 16.56 20.89
C GLY A 90 -5.20 17.93 20.61
N LYS A 91 -4.13 18.30 21.34
CA LYS A 91 -3.34 19.51 21.11
C LYS A 91 -2.13 19.17 20.24
N TYR A 92 -1.93 19.92 19.17
CA TYR A 92 -0.68 19.91 18.42
C TYR A 92 0.37 20.77 19.12
N GLU A 93 1.57 20.21 19.31
CA GLU A 93 2.75 20.92 19.80
C GLU A 93 3.85 20.82 18.75
N GLY A 94 4.21 21.98 18.20
CA GLY A 94 5.31 22.09 17.26
C GLY A 94 6.65 21.80 17.92
N THR A 95 7.66 21.60 17.10
CA THR A 95 9.00 21.25 17.56
C THR A 95 9.69 22.43 18.24
N GLU A 96 10.58 22.14 19.19
CA GLU A 96 11.32 23.17 19.91
C GLU A 96 12.12 24.08 18.96
N ALA A 97 11.93 25.40 19.10
CA ALA A 97 12.57 26.38 18.24
C ALA A 97 14.10 26.29 18.30
N GLY A 98 14.74 26.37 17.13
CA GLY A 98 16.21 26.34 17.00
C GLY A 98 16.84 24.95 17.14
N LYS A 99 16.06 23.88 17.33
CA LYS A 99 16.57 22.50 17.35
C LYS A 99 16.26 21.76 16.06
N THR A 100 17.15 20.87 15.66
CA THR A 100 16.90 19.94 14.57
C THR A 100 15.90 18.88 15.01
N VAL A 101 14.98 18.55 14.11
CA VAL A 101 13.92 17.58 14.34
C VAL A 101 14.18 16.34 13.49
N LYS A 102 14.16 15.17 14.12
CA LYS A 102 14.18 13.89 13.41
C LYS A 102 12.76 13.53 13.02
N ARG A 103 12.30 14.05 11.88
CA ARG A 103 11.02 13.67 11.28
C ARG A 103 11.01 12.19 10.92
N HIS A 104 9.89 11.53 11.15
CA HIS A 104 9.67 10.17 10.68
C HIS A 104 9.63 10.18 9.14
N PRO A 105 10.29 9.22 8.47
CA PRO A 105 10.02 8.98 7.06
C PRO A 105 8.61 8.41 6.90
N PHE A 106 7.96 8.72 5.78
CA PHE A 106 6.62 8.24 5.49
C PHE A 106 6.43 7.96 4.00
N THR A 107 5.47 7.09 3.66
CA THR A 107 5.04 6.88 2.29
C THR A 107 3.79 7.72 2.01
N ILE A 108 3.74 8.34 0.84
CA ILE A 108 2.54 9.02 0.32
C ILE A 108 1.97 8.16 -0.82
N GLU A 109 0.69 7.81 -0.72
CA GLU A 109 -0.08 7.20 -1.81
C GLU A 109 -1.17 8.18 -2.27
N ILE A 110 -1.20 8.51 -3.55
CA ILE A 110 -2.18 9.43 -4.15
C ILE A 110 -3.07 8.63 -5.09
N PHE A 111 -4.38 8.76 -4.94
CA PHE A 111 -5.37 8.09 -5.79
C PHE A 111 -6.10 9.12 -6.64
N THR A 112 -6.13 8.87 -7.95
CA THR A 112 -6.90 9.68 -8.92
C THR A 112 -7.91 8.82 -9.66
N GLU A 113 -9.07 9.36 -10.04
CA GLU A 113 -10.02 8.64 -10.88
C GLU A 113 -9.47 8.44 -12.30
N GLU A 114 -9.63 7.24 -12.85
CA GLU A 114 -9.50 6.97 -14.27
C GLU A 114 -10.87 7.09 -14.94
N LYS A 115 -10.99 7.95 -15.95
CA LYS A 115 -12.24 8.17 -16.69
C LYS A 115 -12.22 7.53 -18.07
N ASP A 116 -13.35 6.95 -18.44
CA ASP A 116 -13.76 6.72 -19.83
C ASP A 116 -14.96 7.62 -20.14
N TYR A 117 -14.71 8.67 -20.92
CA TYR A 117 -15.62 9.80 -21.09
C TYR A 117 -16.13 10.35 -19.73
N SER A 118 -17.36 10.03 -19.35
CA SER A 118 -17.99 10.52 -18.11
C SER A 118 -17.96 9.52 -16.95
N ARG A 119 -17.52 8.27 -17.17
CA ARG A 119 -17.59 7.19 -16.19
C ARG A 119 -16.23 6.97 -15.53
N THR A 120 -16.22 6.82 -14.20
CA THR A 120 -15.05 6.27 -13.50
C THR A 120 -14.97 4.78 -13.79
N ILE A 121 -13.85 4.34 -14.36
CA ILE A 121 -13.61 2.94 -14.71
C ILE A 121 -12.54 2.27 -13.82
N GLY A 122 -11.83 3.07 -13.02
CA GLY A 122 -10.80 2.62 -12.09
C GLY A 122 -10.11 3.81 -11.45
N TYR A 123 -8.94 3.56 -10.89
CA TYR A 123 -8.11 4.55 -10.22
C TYR A 123 -6.63 4.35 -10.57
N ALA A 124 -5.87 5.44 -10.59
CA ALA A 124 -4.41 5.37 -10.59
C ALA A 124 -3.89 5.69 -9.19
N LYS A 125 -3.03 4.82 -8.68
CA LYS A 125 -2.32 4.94 -7.41
C LYS A 125 -0.87 5.33 -7.69
N PHE A 126 -0.45 6.50 -7.20
CA PHE A 126 0.94 6.95 -7.25
C PHE A 126 1.57 6.77 -5.87
N THR A 127 2.69 6.08 -5.79
CA THR A 127 3.38 5.78 -4.52
C THR A 127 4.74 6.44 -4.48
N TYR A 128 4.97 7.22 -3.41
CA TYR A 128 6.22 7.92 -3.11
C TYR A 128 6.72 7.48 -1.74
N LYS A 129 7.82 6.72 -1.71
CA LYS A 129 8.40 6.18 -0.48
C LYS A 129 9.39 7.13 0.15
N HIS A 130 9.70 6.90 1.43
CA HIS A 130 10.77 7.58 2.17
C HIS A 130 10.63 9.10 2.14
N CYS A 131 9.40 9.59 2.12
CA CYS A 131 9.11 11.01 2.14
C CYS A 131 9.59 11.61 3.45
N LYS A 132 10.22 12.78 3.35
CA LYS A 132 10.59 13.60 4.50
C LYS A 132 9.88 14.94 4.42
N GLY A 133 9.08 15.22 5.43
CA GLY A 133 8.32 16.45 5.54
C GLY A 133 9.19 17.69 5.75
N LYS A 134 8.69 18.83 5.31
CA LYS A 134 9.23 20.16 5.61
C LYS A 134 8.28 20.91 6.54
N PRO A 135 8.78 21.93 7.26
CA PRO A 135 7.92 22.76 8.10
C PRO A 135 6.71 23.29 7.32
N SER A 136 5.52 23.04 7.85
CA SER A 136 4.27 23.34 7.13
C SER A 136 4.00 24.84 7.08
N LYS A 137 3.34 25.29 6.01
CA LYS A 137 2.91 26.68 5.84
C LYS A 137 1.40 26.74 5.88
N TYR A 138 0.84 27.68 6.64
CA TYR A 138 -0.60 27.89 6.68
C TYR A 138 -0.91 29.36 6.90
N LYS A 139 -2.05 29.80 6.36
CA LYS A 139 -2.53 31.17 6.47
C LYS A 139 -3.91 31.17 7.13
N ILE A 140 -4.06 31.95 8.19
CA ILE A 140 -5.33 32.16 8.88
C ILE A 140 -5.78 33.59 8.58
N LYS A 141 -7.00 33.74 8.06
CA LYS A 141 -7.61 35.03 7.77
C LYS A 141 -9.04 35.03 8.29
N ASP A 142 -9.52 36.19 8.71
CA ASP A 142 -10.91 36.37 9.09
C ASP A 142 -11.84 36.24 7.87
N GLY A 143 -12.92 35.47 7.99
CA GLY A 143 -13.91 35.25 6.93
C GLY A 143 -13.50 34.34 5.75
N GLU A 144 -12.28 33.81 5.71
CA GLU A 144 -11.82 32.84 4.68
C GLU A 144 -11.54 31.46 5.31
N PHE A 145 -11.81 30.38 4.58
CA PHE A 145 -11.41 29.03 4.99
C PHE A 145 -9.88 28.93 5.02
N MET A 146 -9.33 28.24 6.04
CA MET A 146 -7.91 27.94 6.10
C MET A 146 -7.57 26.88 5.05
N ILE A 147 -6.52 27.14 4.26
CA ILE A 147 -5.94 26.18 3.32
C ILE A 147 -4.51 25.88 3.81
N PRO A 148 -4.27 24.75 4.50
CA PRO A 148 -2.92 24.31 4.81
C PRO A 148 -2.14 23.88 3.57
N GLU A 149 -0.84 24.16 3.56
CA GLU A 149 0.11 23.73 2.55
C GLU A 149 1.18 22.84 3.21
N TYR A 150 1.29 21.62 2.70
CA TYR A 150 2.24 20.62 3.16
C TYR A 150 3.29 20.36 2.07
N GLU A 151 4.57 20.34 2.46
CA GLU A 151 5.68 20.02 1.55
C GLU A 151 6.43 18.77 2.03
N ALA A 152 6.77 17.88 1.11
CA ALA A 152 7.58 16.69 1.37
C ALA A 152 8.54 16.41 0.19
N GLU A 153 9.65 15.74 0.48
CA GLU A 153 10.58 15.22 -0.53
C GLU A 153 10.68 13.71 -0.40
N SER A 154 10.40 12.99 -1.48
CA SER A 154 10.62 11.55 -1.62
C SER A 154 11.98 11.31 -2.27
N ILE A 155 12.85 10.59 -1.56
CA ILE A 155 14.17 10.19 -2.06
C ILE A 155 14.30 8.68 -1.83
N PRO A 156 14.20 7.85 -2.89
CA PRO A 156 14.29 6.39 -2.76
C PRO A 156 15.69 5.95 -2.30
N PHE A 157 15.78 4.76 -1.70
CA PHE A 157 17.07 4.13 -1.46
C PHE A 157 17.67 3.59 -2.76
N ARG A 158 18.95 3.21 -2.70
CA ARG A 158 19.65 2.64 -3.86
C ARG A 158 18.93 1.37 -4.33
N GLY A 159 18.56 1.35 -5.61
CA GLY A 159 17.89 0.22 -6.25
C GLY A 159 16.36 0.32 -6.24
N GLU A 160 15.79 1.28 -5.52
CA GLU A 160 14.36 1.56 -5.54
C GLU A 160 14.00 2.57 -6.63
N LYS A 161 12.72 2.54 -7.02
CA LYS A 161 12.17 3.47 -8.01
C LYS A 161 11.71 4.74 -7.30
N PRO A 162 11.89 5.94 -7.90
CA PRO A 162 11.49 7.21 -7.30
C PRO A 162 9.96 7.41 -7.27
N VAL A 163 9.22 6.68 -8.11
CA VAL A 163 7.76 6.63 -8.12
C VAL A 163 7.29 5.28 -8.66
N GLU A 164 6.18 4.80 -8.13
CA GLU A 164 5.43 3.65 -8.66
C GLU A 164 4.00 4.08 -8.97
N ILE A 165 3.50 3.69 -10.15
CA ILE A 165 2.15 4.02 -10.61
C ILE A 165 1.44 2.71 -10.94
N GLU A 166 0.32 2.46 -10.27
CA GLU A 166 -0.49 1.26 -10.42
C GLU A 166 -1.93 1.66 -10.78
N PHE A 167 -2.57 0.92 -11.70
CA PHE A 167 -3.99 1.10 -12.01
C PHE A 167 -4.80 0.02 -11.32
N VAL A 168 -5.76 0.43 -10.49
CA VAL A 168 -6.57 -0.44 -9.64
C VAL A 168 -8.06 -0.24 -9.92
N ASN A 169 -8.87 -1.28 -9.71
CA ASN A 169 -10.31 -1.19 -9.93
C ASN A 169 -11.03 -0.53 -8.75
N THR A 170 -10.46 -0.61 -7.54
CA THR A 170 -11.04 -0.04 -6.31
C THR A 170 -9.96 0.61 -5.44
N ILE A 171 -10.34 1.62 -4.65
CA ILE A 171 -9.41 2.34 -3.73
C ILE A 171 -9.19 1.52 -2.43
N ASP A 172 -10.09 0.60 -2.11
CA ASP A 172 -10.04 -0.26 -0.92
C ASP A 172 -9.22 -1.53 -1.12
N GLU A 173 -8.61 -1.70 -2.30
CA GLU A 173 -7.57 -2.69 -2.51
C GLU A 173 -6.31 -2.29 -1.73
N THR A 174 -6.18 -2.87 -0.54
CA THR A 174 -4.87 -3.19 0.04
C THR A 174 -4.11 -4.01 -1.01
N THR A 175 -3.30 -3.37 -1.85
CA THR A 175 -2.26 -4.06 -2.62
C THR A 175 -1.47 -4.93 -1.63
N PRO A 176 -1.28 -6.24 -1.85
CA PRO A 176 -0.49 -7.07 -0.95
C PRO A 176 0.94 -6.52 -0.88
N GLU A 177 1.31 -5.94 0.26
CA GLU A 177 2.69 -5.52 0.51
C GLU A 177 3.62 -6.74 0.40
N GLU A 178 4.62 -6.67 -0.49
CA GLU A 178 5.87 -7.40 -0.26
C GLU A 178 6.55 -6.78 0.97
N PRO A 179 6.83 -7.56 2.03
CA PRO A 179 7.26 -7.03 3.30
C PRO A 179 8.77 -6.74 3.35
N GLY A 180 9.11 -5.50 3.69
CA GLY A 180 10.41 -5.11 4.22
C GLY A 180 10.32 -3.69 4.81
N GLY A 181 10.69 -3.40 6.06
CA GLY A 181 11.18 -4.24 7.13
C GLY A 181 11.32 -3.47 8.44
N VAL A 182 10.68 -4.00 9.48
CA VAL A 182 11.04 -3.97 10.92
C VAL A 182 10.63 -5.37 11.41
N PRO A 183 11.44 -6.12 12.18
CA PRO A 183 11.34 -7.58 12.25
C PRO A 183 9.92 -8.03 12.61
N ILE A 184 9.20 -8.47 11.58
CA ILE A 184 8.02 -9.31 11.73
C ILE A 184 8.59 -10.57 12.37
N GLU A 185 8.04 -11.00 13.51
CA GLU A 185 8.32 -12.35 13.95
C GLU A 185 7.88 -13.26 12.81
N ASP A 186 8.81 -13.89 12.08
CA ASP A 186 8.43 -14.67 10.91
C ASP A 186 7.61 -15.86 11.44
N ILE A 187 6.31 -15.90 11.16
CA ILE A 187 5.43 -16.95 11.69
C ILE A 187 5.18 -17.97 10.58
N GLY A 188 5.36 -19.24 10.90
CA GLY A 188 4.86 -20.31 10.04
C GLY A 188 4.45 -21.53 10.85
N VAL A 189 4.57 -22.71 10.26
CA VAL A 189 4.07 -23.97 10.85
C VAL A 189 5.19 -24.99 11.00
N PRO A 190 5.11 -25.93 11.95
CA PRO A 190 6.05 -27.04 12.06
C PRO A 190 6.21 -27.76 10.72
N GLY A 191 7.45 -27.93 10.26
CA GLY A 191 7.75 -28.57 8.97
C GLY A 191 7.63 -27.65 7.74
N GLY A 192 7.33 -26.36 7.92
CA GLY A 192 7.34 -25.35 6.85
C GLY A 192 6.10 -25.32 5.95
N LYS A 193 5.37 -26.44 5.83
CA LYS A 193 4.12 -26.56 5.09
C LYS A 193 3.25 -27.66 5.70
N ILE A 194 1.96 -27.40 5.88
CA ILE A 194 0.97 -28.45 6.17
C ILE A 194 0.09 -28.61 4.94
N GLU A 195 -0.07 -29.84 4.48
CA GLU A 195 -0.97 -30.19 3.38
C GLU A 195 -2.04 -31.18 3.85
N ASP A 196 -3.28 -30.95 3.44
CA ASP A 196 -4.41 -31.83 3.69
C ASP A 196 -5.33 -31.79 2.48
N ASN A 197 -6.00 -32.90 2.13
CA ASN A 197 -6.88 -32.92 0.96
C ASN A 197 -8.08 -33.85 1.14
N ASN A 198 -9.16 -33.50 0.44
CA ASN A 198 -10.31 -34.34 0.19
C ASN A 198 -10.48 -34.53 -1.33
N THR A 199 -11.59 -35.14 -1.75
CA THR A 199 -11.89 -35.43 -3.15
C THR A 199 -12.02 -34.21 -4.06
N ASP A 200 -12.34 -33.04 -3.49
CA ASP A 200 -12.65 -31.81 -4.23
C ASP A 200 -11.65 -30.66 -3.95
N VAL A 201 -11.01 -30.65 -2.78
CA VAL A 201 -10.24 -29.52 -2.23
C VAL A 201 -9.00 -30.02 -1.47
N GLY A 202 -7.83 -29.47 -1.78
CA GLY A 202 -6.64 -29.53 -0.94
C GLY A 202 -6.39 -28.22 -0.22
N VAL A 203 -5.67 -28.21 0.91
CA VAL A 203 -5.20 -27.00 1.60
C VAL A 203 -3.68 -27.08 1.81
N SER A 204 -3.01 -25.93 1.69
CA SER A 204 -1.61 -25.74 2.02
C SER A 204 -1.48 -24.56 2.98
N ILE A 205 -0.75 -24.74 4.08
CA ILE A 205 -0.62 -23.72 5.13
C ILE A 205 0.85 -23.37 5.35
N THR A 206 1.17 -22.09 5.20
CA THR A 206 2.46 -21.46 5.53
C THR A 206 2.19 -20.22 6.42
N ASN A 207 2.65 -19.04 6.02
CA ASN A 207 2.16 -17.75 6.51
C ASN A 207 0.78 -17.35 5.92
N ARG A 208 0.30 -18.09 4.91
CA ARG A 208 -1.03 -17.95 4.29
C ARG A 208 -1.70 -19.33 4.16
N VAL A 209 -3.01 -19.34 3.96
CA VAL A 209 -3.78 -20.57 3.72
C VAL A 209 -4.24 -20.59 2.27
N VAL A 210 -3.91 -21.66 1.55
CA VAL A 210 -4.23 -21.82 0.13
C VAL A 210 -5.07 -23.08 -0.07
N TRP A 211 -6.31 -22.93 -0.51
CA TRP A 211 -7.17 -24.04 -0.93
C TRP A 211 -7.10 -24.24 -2.44
N ASN A 212 -6.84 -25.48 -2.86
CA ASN A 212 -6.70 -25.90 -4.24
C ASN A 212 -7.87 -26.81 -4.60
N PHE A 213 -8.76 -26.32 -5.45
CA PHE A 213 -9.95 -27.02 -5.91
C PHE A 213 -9.67 -27.79 -7.19
N LYS A 214 -10.24 -29.00 -7.28
CA LYS A 214 -10.16 -29.83 -8.49
C LYS A 214 -10.91 -29.20 -9.66
N ASP A 215 -12.11 -28.70 -9.39
CA ASP A 215 -13.02 -28.05 -10.35
C ASP A 215 -13.09 -26.55 -10.06
N ALA A 216 -13.43 -25.75 -11.08
CA ALA A 216 -13.61 -24.31 -10.89
C ALA A 216 -14.85 -24.05 -10.01
N ILE A 217 -14.76 -23.07 -9.11
CA ILE A 217 -15.85 -22.70 -8.17
C ILE A 217 -16.48 -21.35 -8.52
N ASN A 218 -17.68 -21.09 -8.01
CA ASN A 218 -18.32 -19.80 -8.15
C ASN A 218 -17.57 -18.74 -7.32
N GLN A 219 -17.18 -17.65 -7.97
CA GLN A 219 -16.45 -16.55 -7.33
C GLN A 219 -17.29 -15.85 -6.25
N ASP A 220 -18.61 -15.82 -6.40
CA ASP A 220 -19.51 -15.19 -5.42
C ASP A 220 -19.50 -15.93 -4.06
N ASP A 221 -19.10 -17.20 -4.04
CA ASP A 221 -18.95 -17.98 -2.81
C ASP A 221 -17.59 -17.76 -2.12
N VAL A 222 -16.67 -17.01 -2.73
CA VAL A 222 -15.34 -16.72 -2.18
C VAL A 222 -15.45 -15.56 -1.19
N THR A 223 -16.00 -15.85 -0.02
CA THR A 223 -16.24 -14.88 1.03
C THR A 223 -15.51 -15.25 2.31
N LYS A 224 -15.31 -14.26 3.19
CA LYS A 224 -14.75 -14.47 4.53
C LYS A 224 -15.66 -15.29 5.45
N GLU A 225 -16.87 -15.68 5.00
CA GLU A 225 -17.76 -16.58 5.74
C GLU A 225 -17.58 -18.05 5.35
N ASN A 226 -17.18 -18.29 4.09
CA ASN A 226 -16.97 -19.62 3.54
C ASN A 226 -15.54 -20.11 3.72
N PHE A 227 -14.58 -19.17 3.74
CA PHE A 227 -13.16 -19.42 3.93
C PHE A 227 -12.69 -18.68 5.17
N THR A 228 -12.53 -19.42 6.27
CA THR A 228 -12.24 -18.83 7.58
C THR A 228 -11.04 -19.48 8.23
N ILE A 229 -10.35 -18.70 9.06
CA ILE A 229 -9.39 -19.21 10.02
C ILE A 229 -9.91 -18.85 11.40
N LYS A 230 -9.98 -19.83 12.31
CA LYS A 230 -10.42 -19.62 13.68
C LYS A 230 -9.35 -20.03 14.67
N ARG A 231 -9.18 -19.27 15.74
CA ARG A 231 -8.32 -19.68 16.86
C ARG A 231 -9.00 -20.81 17.63
N LYS A 232 -8.28 -21.92 17.85
CA LYS A 232 -8.87 -23.12 18.45
C LYS A 232 -9.28 -22.93 19.92
N SER A 233 -8.61 -22.04 20.65
CA SER A 233 -8.85 -21.83 22.08
C SER A 233 -10.19 -21.15 22.39
N ASP A 234 -10.63 -20.21 21.56
CA ASP A 234 -11.77 -19.33 21.83
C ASP A 234 -12.74 -19.19 20.64
N ASN A 235 -12.47 -19.89 19.53
CA ASN A 235 -13.22 -19.81 18.28
C ASN A 235 -13.29 -18.40 17.65
N SER A 236 -12.43 -17.47 18.06
CA SER A 236 -12.33 -16.15 17.46
C SER A 236 -11.91 -16.27 15.99
N VAL A 237 -12.53 -15.46 15.13
CA VAL A 237 -12.22 -15.43 13.69
C VAL A 237 -10.99 -14.55 13.47
N VAL A 238 -10.00 -15.10 12.78
CA VAL A 238 -8.81 -14.36 12.35
C VAL A 238 -9.20 -13.45 11.19
N GLN A 239 -8.88 -12.16 11.32
CA GLN A 239 -9.08 -11.19 10.25
C GLN A 239 -8.06 -11.42 9.13
N GLY A 240 -8.48 -11.23 7.89
CA GLY A 240 -7.65 -11.47 6.72
C GLY A 240 -8.37 -11.13 5.42
N ASN A 241 -7.65 -11.26 4.32
CA ASN A 241 -8.17 -11.09 2.97
C ASN A 241 -8.30 -12.46 2.29
N VAL A 242 -9.41 -12.68 1.59
CA VAL A 242 -9.64 -13.88 0.78
C VAL A 242 -9.70 -13.47 -0.68
N THR A 243 -8.97 -14.19 -1.53
CA THR A 243 -8.91 -13.95 -2.98
C THR A 243 -9.05 -15.27 -3.72
N ILE A 244 -9.47 -15.19 -4.98
CA ILE A 244 -9.47 -16.33 -5.90
C ILE A 244 -8.65 -16.00 -7.13
N ASP A 245 -7.96 -17.00 -7.65
CA ASP A 245 -7.20 -16.88 -8.89
C ASP A 245 -8.08 -16.79 -10.13
N THR A 246 -7.48 -16.42 -11.27
CA THR A 246 -8.19 -16.25 -12.54
C THR A 246 -8.75 -17.57 -13.08
N THR A 247 -8.18 -18.72 -12.71
CA THR A 247 -8.71 -20.05 -13.10
C THR A 247 -9.88 -20.51 -12.24
N LYS A 248 -10.20 -19.76 -11.17
CA LYS A 248 -11.26 -20.05 -10.20
C LYS A 248 -11.08 -21.38 -9.48
N LYS A 249 -9.83 -21.81 -9.27
CA LYS A 249 -9.49 -23.08 -8.61
C LYS A 249 -8.61 -22.90 -7.37
N ILE A 250 -8.05 -21.72 -7.15
CA ILE A 250 -7.13 -21.47 -6.04
C ILE A 250 -7.70 -20.33 -5.22
N VAL A 251 -8.10 -20.63 -3.99
CA VAL A 251 -8.54 -19.63 -3.01
C VAL A 251 -7.41 -19.40 -2.02
N THR A 252 -6.99 -18.15 -1.86
CA THR A 252 -5.94 -17.76 -0.91
C THR A 252 -6.51 -16.88 0.18
N PHE A 253 -6.34 -17.28 1.43
CA PHE A 253 -6.58 -16.45 2.61
C PHE A 253 -5.26 -15.98 3.19
N VAL A 254 -5.08 -14.66 3.25
CA VAL A 254 -3.93 -13.99 3.86
C VAL A 254 -4.39 -13.40 5.20
N PRO A 255 -4.00 -13.99 6.34
CA PRO A 255 -4.30 -13.44 7.66
C PRO A 255 -3.63 -12.08 7.85
N ASN A 256 -4.31 -11.13 8.51
CA ASN A 256 -3.71 -9.86 8.90
C ASN A 256 -2.64 -10.07 9.98
N SER A 257 -2.89 -10.99 10.91
CA SER A 257 -1.92 -11.41 11.92
C SER A 257 -2.27 -12.79 12.47
N LEU A 258 -1.24 -13.51 12.90
CA LEU A 258 -1.35 -14.73 13.70
C LEU A 258 -0.48 -14.55 14.95
N THR A 259 -0.81 -15.24 16.03
CA THR A 259 0.00 -15.26 17.25
C THR A 259 0.90 -16.48 17.21
N VAL A 260 2.16 -16.36 17.61
CA VAL A 260 3.10 -17.50 17.75
C VAL A 260 2.57 -18.50 18.79
N ASP A 261 2.94 -19.77 18.64
CA ASP A 261 2.61 -20.86 19.58
C ASP A 261 1.09 -21.05 19.78
N THR A 262 0.30 -20.66 18.78
CA THR A 262 -1.16 -20.68 18.84
C THR A 262 -1.71 -21.66 17.82
N THR A 263 -2.71 -22.45 18.23
CA THR A 263 -3.40 -23.39 17.35
C THR A 263 -4.62 -22.73 16.69
N TYR A 264 -4.73 -22.90 15.38
CA TYR A 264 -5.81 -22.41 14.54
C TYR A 264 -6.43 -23.55 13.73
N VAL A 265 -7.62 -23.30 13.21
CA VAL A 265 -8.36 -24.20 12.31
C VAL A 265 -8.70 -23.42 11.03
N ALA A 266 -8.17 -23.87 9.90
CA ALA A 266 -8.52 -23.39 8.57
C ALA A 266 -9.74 -24.16 8.05
N ILE A 267 -10.78 -23.44 7.62
CA ILE A 267 -12.07 -24.02 7.23
C ILE A 267 -12.45 -23.50 5.86
N ALA A 268 -12.73 -24.43 4.94
CA ALA A 268 -13.44 -24.19 3.69
C ALA A 268 -14.81 -24.88 3.77
N LYS A 269 -15.90 -24.09 3.71
CA LYS A 269 -17.26 -24.63 3.58
C LYS A 269 -17.51 -25.20 2.19
N ALA A 270 -18.58 -25.97 2.05
CA ALA A 270 -19.07 -26.41 0.75
C ALA A 270 -19.53 -25.21 -0.08
N VAL A 271 -18.90 -24.98 -1.23
CA VAL A 271 -19.18 -23.87 -2.17
C VAL A 271 -19.67 -24.42 -3.51
N ASN A 272 -20.37 -23.60 -4.30
CA ASN A 272 -20.90 -24.06 -5.58
C ASN A 272 -19.79 -24.21 -6.62
N LYS A 273 -19.85 -25.28 -7.41
CA LYS A 273 -19.02 -25.45 -8.61
C LYS A 273 -19.52 -24.52 -9.71
N LEU A 274 -18.59 -23.94 -10.47
CA LEU A 274 -18.89 -22.97 -11.52
C LEU A 274 -19.70 -23.58 -12.67
N ASP A 275 -19.51 -24.87 -12.93
CA ASP A 275 -20.23 -25.62 -13.98
C ASP A 275 -21.66 -26.01 -13.59
N GLY A 276 -22.09 -25.68 -12.36
CA GLY A 276 -23.42 -26.01 -11.85
C GLY A 276 -23.61 -27.49 -11.48
N SER A 277 -22.55 -28.31 -11.48
CA SER A 277 -22.63 -29.75 -11.17
C SER A 277 -22.90 -30.07 -9.70
N GLY A 278 -22.91 -29.05 -8.82
CA GLY A 278 -23.23 -29.19 -7.40
C GLY A 278 -22.30 -28.35 -6.52
N LYS A 279 -22.05 -28.85 -5.30
CA LYS A 279 -21.16 -28.21 -4.33
C LYS A 279 -19.89 -29.02 -4.11
N THR A 280 -18.83 -28.36 -3.64
CA THR A 280 -17.60 -29.00 -3.17
C THR A 280 -17.81 -29.63 -1.79
N THR A 281 -16.94 -30.58 -1.43
CA THR A 281 -16.87 -31.11 -0.07
C THR A 281 -16.12 -30.14 0.85
N ALA A 282 -16.69 -29.85 2.04
CA ALA A 282 -16.05 -28.99 3.03
C ALA A 282 -14.73 -29.60 3.55
N LEU A 283 -13.79 -28.74 3.93
CA LEU A 283 -12.48 -29.12 4.47
C LEU A 283 -12.19 -28.32 5.74
N SER A 284 -11.61 -28.98 6.75
CA SER A 284 -11.23 -28.36 8.02
C SER A 284 -9.90 -28.92 8.48
N THR A 285 -8.88 -28.06 8.60
CA THR A 285 -7.50 -28.47 8.86
C THR A 285 -6.93 -27.65 10.01
N GLU A 286 -6.39 -28.34 11.01
CA GLU A 286 -5.76 -27.73 12.18
C GLU A 286 -4.28 -27.45 11.93
N PHE A 287 -3.79 -26.30 12.41
CA PHE A 287 -2.37 -25.96 12.36
C PHE A 287 -1.94 -25.19 13.60
N LYS A 288 -0.70 -25.37 14.01
CA LYS A 288 -0.07 -24.61 15.11
C LYS A 288 1.01 -23.70 14.53
N THR A 289 1.02 -22.45 14.96
CA THR A 289 2.04 -21.49 14.56
C THR A 289 3.32 -21.66 15.37
N ILE A 290 4.46 -21.45 14.71
CA ILE A 290 5.79 -21.38 15.31
C ILE A 290 6.49 -20.11 14.87
N LYS A 291 7.47 -19.68 15.67
CA LYS A 291 8.42 -18.66 15.26
C LYS A 291 9.46 -19.27 14.32
N ILE A 292 9.61 -18.64 13.18
CA ILE A 292 10.62 -18.86 12.15
C ILE A 292 11.52 -17.62 12.20
N LYS A 293 12.80 -17.77 11.84
CA LYS A 293 13.84 -16.77 12.07
C LYS A 293 13.89 -15.71 10.98
#